data_AF-A0A8D9D9S4-F1
#
_entry.id   AF-A0A8D9D9S4-F1
#
_cell.length_a   1.000
_cell.length_b   1.000
_cell.length_c   1.000
_cell.angle_alpha   90.00
_cell.angle_beta   90.00
_cell.angle_gamma   90.00
#
_symmetry.space_group_name_H-M   'P 1'
#
loop_
_entity.id
_entity.type
_entity.pdbx_description
1 polymer ?
#
loop_
_entity_poly.entity_id
_entity_poly.type
_entity_poly.pdbx_seq_one_letter_code
_entity_poly.pdbx_strand_id
1 'polypeptide(L)' 'MVDRHPQFRHSRCLFLVRTDGGWIVFSYQKCLRDYVRDRYPSHAERFIREHFKRASR' A
#
# COMPACT_ATOMS: atom_id res chain seq x y z
N MET A 1 -0.60 -10.76 -4.07
CA MET A 1 0.88 -10.84 -4.20
C MET A 1 1.47 -9.46 -3.88
N VAL A 2 2.68 -9.37 -3.29
CA VAL A 2 3.38 -8.09 -3.07
C VAL A 2 4.60 -8.06 -3.99
N ASP A 3 4.72 -7.02 -4.82
CA ASP A 3 5.85 -6.85 -5.74
C ASP A 3 6.17 -5.34 -5.96
N ARG A 4 7.18 -5.00 -6.75
CA ARG A 4 7.56 -3.62 -7.09
C ARG A 4 6.76 -3.09 -8.27
N HIS A 5 6.41 -1.81 -8.24
CA HIS A 5 5.70 -1.17 -9.35
C HIS A 5 6.61 -1.10 -10.60
N PRO A 6 6.13 -1.49 -11.81
CA PRO A 6 6.96 -1.53 -13.02
C PRO A 6 7.63 -0.20 -13.35
N GLN A 7 6.88 0.91 -13.18
CA GLN A 7 7.35 2.28 -13.42
C GLN A 7 8.01 2.92 -12.18
N PHE A 8 7.62 2.50 -10.98
CA PHE A 8 8.09 3.09 -9.72
C PHE A 8 8.78 1.99 -8.92
N ARG A 9 9.94 1.54 -9.42
CA ARG A 9 10.63 0.33 -8.91
C ARG A 9 10.98 0.36 -7.42
N HIS A 10 11.00 1.53 -6.80
CA HIS A 10 11.20 1.71 -5.36
C HIS A 10 9.93 1.58 -4.52
N SER A 11 8.76 1.57 -5.16
CA SER A 11 7.46 1.43 -4.51
C SER A 11 6.98 -0.01 -4.56
N ARG A 12 6.56 -0.54 -3.40
CA ARG A 12 5.86 -1.83 -3.31
C ARG A 12 4.36 -1.65 -3.57
N CYS A 13 3.77 -2.61 -4.26
CA CYS A 13 2.37 -2.67 -4.62
C CYS A 13 1.77 -4.02 -4.24
N LEU A 14 0.47 -4.02 -3.97
CA LEU A 14 -0.33 -5.24 -3.88
C LEU A 14 -0.92 -5.52 -5.25
N PHE A 15 -0.81 -6.77 -5.68
CA PHE A 15 -1.33 -7.23 -6.95
C PHE A 15 -2.43 -8.26 -6.68
N LEU A 16 -3.60 -7.99 -7.26
CA LEU A 16 -4.63 -9.01 -7.45
C LEU A 16 -4.39 -9.61 -8.82
N VAL A 17 -4.08 -10.91 -8.84
CA VAL A 17 -3.95 -11.70 -10.07
C VAL A 17 -5.27 -12.44 -10.24
N ARG A 18 -5.97 -12.15 -11.34
CA ARG A 18 -7.21 -12.83 -11.72
C ARG A 18 -6.87 -14.17 -12.37
N THR A 19 -7.82 -15.10 -12.34
CA THR A 19 -7.67 -16.42 -12.96
C THR A 19 -7.57 -16.37 -14.48
N ASP A 20 -7.97 -15.27 -15.11
CA ASP A 20 -7.86 -15.01 -16.55
C ASP A 20 -6.52 -14.39 -16.98
N GLY A 21 -5.55 -14.29 -16.06
CA GLY A 21 -4.23 -13.70 -16.32
C GLY A 21 -4.20 -12.17 -16.26
N GLY A 22 -5.33 -11.51 -16.00
CA GLY A 22 -5.37 -10.09 -15.70
C GLY A 22 -4.78 -9.76 -14.33
N TRP A 23 -4.18 -8.58 -14.19
CA TRP A 23 -3.65 -8.10 -12.91
C TRP A 23 -4.06 -6.65 -12.65
N ILE A 24 -4.50 -6.39 -11.42
CA ILE A 24 -4.84 -5.05 -10.94
C ILE A 24 -3.81 -4.66 -9.87
N VAL A 25 -3.27 -3.45 -10.01
CA VAL A 25 -2.22 -2.92 -9.14
C VAL A 25 -2.84 -1.96 -8.13
N PHE A 26 -2.67 -2.25 -6.84
CA PHE A 26 -2.98 -1.35 -5.76
C PHE A 26 -1.70 -0.87 -5.08
N SER A 27 -1.67 0.38 -4.64
CA SER A 27 -0.56 0.87 -3.84
C SER A 27 -0.60 0.22 -2.45
N TYR A 28 0.46 -0.51 -2.08
CA TYR A 28 0.58 -1.15 -0.77
C TYR A 28 0.41 -0.14 0.37
N GLN A 29 1.01 1.05 0.23
CA GLN A 29 0.87 2.10 1.23
C GLN A 29 -0.57 2.64 1.35
N LYS A 30 -1.29 2.79 0.24
CA LYS A 30 -2.69 3.25 0.29
C LYS A 30 -3.56 2.23 1.01
N CYS A 31 -3.49 0.96 0.60
CA CYS A 31 -4.27 -0.12 1.21
C CYS A 31 -4.00 -0.26 2.71
N LEU A 32 -2.74 -0.17 3.14
CA LEU A 32 -2.43 -0.25 4.56
C LEU A 32 -2.89 0.97 5.36
N ARG A 33 -2.79 2.18 4.79
CA ARG A 33 -3.33 3.38 5.45
C ARG A 33 -4.82 3.26 5.68
N ASP A 34 -5.55 2.79 4.68
CA ASP A 34 -7.01 2.61 4.79
C ASP A 34 -7.36 1.51 5.79
N TYR A 35 -6.64 0.37 5.76
CA TYR A 35 -6.81 -0.70 6.75
C TYR A 35 -6.60 -0.23 8.19
N VAL A 36 -5.53 0.54 8.44
CA VAL A 36 -5.22 1.04 9.78
C VAL A 36 -6.25 2.08 10.24
N ARG A 37 -6.75 2.93 9.34
CA ARG A 37 -7.83 3.89 9.64
C ARG A 37 -9.13 3.21 10.01
N ASP A 38 -9.48 2.16 9.28
CA ASP A 38 -10.70 1.38 9.51
C ASP A 38 -10.63 0.62 10.85
N ARG A 39 -9.53 -0.10 11.10
CA ARG A 39 -9.40 -0.96 12.29
C ARG A 39 -9.02 -0.22 13.57
N TYR A 40 -8.27 0.88 13.46
CA TYR A 40 -7.69 1.59 14.62
C TYR A 40 -7.87 3.11 14.52
N PRO A 41 -9.11 3.62 14.37
CA PRO A 41 -9.37 5.02 14.01
C PRO A 41 -8.75 6.04 14.99
N SER A 42 -8.73 5.74 16.29
CA SER A 42 -8.17 6.62 17.33
C SER A 42 -6.64 6.76 17.27
N HIS A 43 -5.94 5.77 16.71
CA HIS A 43 -4.47 5.74 16.66
C HIS A 43 -3.91 5.82 15.25
N ALA A 44 -4.79 5.73 14.23
CA ALA A 44 -4.40 5.57 12.84
C ALA A 44 -3.48 6.68 12.36
N GLU A 45 -3.85 7.95 12.57
CA GLU A 45 -3.07 9.08 12.06
C GLU A 45 -1.70 9.21 12.73
N ARG A 46 -1.58 8.82 14.02
CA ARG A 46 -0.27 8.77 14.70
C ARG A 46 0.61 7.69 14.08
N PHE A 47 0.08 6.47 13.97
CA PHE A 47 0.78 5.33 13.39
C PHE A 47 1.21 5.60 11.93
N ILE A 48 0.31 6.15 11.12
CA ILE A 48 0.58 6.48 9.71
C ILE A 48 1.73 7.48 9.60
N ARG A 49 1.76 8.50 10.45
CA ARG A 49 2.79 9.54 10.44
C ARG A 49 4.16 9.02 10.87
N GLU A 50 4.19 8.15 11.87
CA GLU A 50 5.42 7.58 12.42
C GLU A 50 6.05 6.57 11.44
N HIS A 51 5.23 5.71 10.83
CA HIS A 51 5.72 4.55 10.07
C HIS A 51 5.63 4.68 8.55
N PHE A 52 4.72 5.50 8.02
CA PHE A 52 4.55 5.69 6.56
C PHE A 52 5.00 7.06 6.10
N LYS A 53 6.15 7.52 6.62
CA LYS A 53 6.82 8.73 6.15
C LYS A 53 6.99 8.67 4.64
N ARG A 54 6.83 9.83 4.00
CA ARG A 54 7.12 10.01 2.58
C ARG A 54 8.55 9.51 2.38
N ALA A 55 8.74 8.45 1.58
CA ALA A 55 10.08 8.14 1.10
C ALA A 55 10.51 9.40 0.34
N SER A 56 11.37 10.20 0.97
CA SER A 56 11.98 11.33 0.29
C SER A 56 12.65 10.76 -0.95
N ARG A 57 12.38 11.38 -2.09
CA ARG A 57 13.37 11.31 -3.16
C ARG A 57 14.66 11.95 -2.67
#